data_AF-A0A4Y7KKV4-F1
#
_entry.id   AF-A0A4Y7KKV4-F1
#
_cell.length_a   1.000
_cell.length_b   1.000
_cell.length_c   1.000
_cell.angle_alpha   90.00
_cell.angle_beta   90.00
_cell.angle_gamma   90.00
#
_symmetry.space_group_name_H-M   'P 1'
#
loop_
_entity.id
_entity.type
_entity.pdbx_description
1 polymer ?
#
loop_
_entity_poly.entity_id
_entity_poly.type
_entity_poly.pdbx_seq_one_letter_code
_entity_poly.pdbx_strand_id
1 'polypeptide(L)'
;MERSELETSNYVKDDRLCILGTVSMVQTRFEEGKRHVIPVPPSDMIQNIKGLLESEVGSDITFHIGSEEFRAHKSILAARSPVFKAMFYGQMGNPDMETTVIEEFDPFAFKAMLLFLYSDELPEAHKLSDSDSVCTFTLMQHLLAAADRFDLARLKLMCEEKLCEDMIADTVADTLFLAERYQCQELKNVCLNFAAKPDNLGAVLCQFQYLKIIMAPNAAKSRKVSKSELSSSRLFYETVKVGGYDWKIRFYPVADEQASQEYISVFIEIESPGEVSVLVELKLLDQRREGQLFSKTTSPHTFKAGGDSTWGFKKYVKRSEFETSNYLKDDRLSIHATVIIVQTRFEEDKRYVIPVPPSDMIQNLKGLLKSEIGSDVTFQVANEEFRAHKWILAAGSPVFKAMFYGLVGNPDMDTVVVEEFDPFTFKAMLLFLYSDELPETHELSDSNSPCTSTSIY
;
A
#
# COMPACT_ATOMS: atom_id res chain seq x y z
N MET A 1 -9.76 -80.57 21.96
CA MET A 1 -10.00 -81.92 22.50
C MET A 1 -9.88 -82.88 21.35
N GLU A 2 -9.02 -83.89 21.48
CA GLU A 2 -8.85 -84.91 20.44
C GLU A 2 -10.04 -85.87 20.44
N ARG A 3 -10.28 -86.55 19.30
CA ARG A 3 -11.45 -87.43 19.14
C ARG A 3 -11.49 -88.57 20.17
N SER A 4 -10.33 -89.16 20.44
CA SER A 4 -10.14 -90.22 21.46
C SER A 4 -10.51 -89.75 22.86
N GLU A 5 -10.28 -88.47 23.17
CA GLU A 5 -10.63 -87.86 24.46
C GLU A 5 -12.12 -87.51 24.54
N LEU A 6 -12.73 -87.09 23.42
CA LEU A 6 -14.17 -86.80 23.36
C LEU A 6 -15.02 -88.06 23.55
N GLU A 7 -14.63 -89.16 22.88
CA GLU A 7 -15.33 -90.47 22.95
C GLU A 7 -15.21 -91.14 24.33
N THR A 8 -14.20 -90.78 25.13
CA THR A 8 -14.02 -91.28 26.51
C THR A 8 -14.49 -90.28 27.58
N SER A 9 -14.91 -89.08 27.19
CA SER A 9 -15.40 -88.04 28.10
C SER A 9 -16.86 -88.23 28.49
N ASN A 10 -17.29 -87.54 29.56
CA ASN A 10 -18.70 -87.47 29.96
C ASN A 10 -19.56 -86.57 29.06
N TYR A 11 -18.99 -85.94 28.02
CA TYR A 11 -19.71 -85.05 27.10
C TYR A 11 -20.49 -85.80 26.02
N VAL A 12 -20.11 -87.06 25.74
CA VAL A 12 -20.85 -87.98 24.87
C VAL A 12 -21.45 -89.08 25.75
N LYS A 13 -22.79 -89.15 25.82
CA LYS A 13 -23.52 -90.24 26.51
C LYS A 13 -24.62 -90.75 25.59
N ASP A 14 -24.79 -92.07 25.51
CA ASP A 14 -25.80 -92.74 24.68
C ASP A 14 -25.82 -92.23 23.22
N ASP A 15 -24.64 -92.17 22.59
CA ASP A 15 -24.41 -91.64 21.24
C ASP A 15 -24.88 -90.19 21.02
N ARG A 16 -25.00 -89.39 22.09
CA ARG A 16 -25.39 -87.97 22.02
C ARG A 16 -24.32 -87.08 22.62
N LEU A 17 -23.84 -86.14 21.81
CA LEU A 17 -22.98 -85.03 22.23
C LEU A 17 -23.84 -83.77 22.38
N CYS A 18 -23.82 -83.15 23.57
CA CYS A 18 -24.51 -81.89 23.81
C CYS A 18 -23.50 -80.75 23.86
N ILE A 19 -23.51 -79.88 22.84
CA ILE A 19 -22.66 -78.69 22.78
C ILE A 19 -23.48 -77.48 23.21
N LEU A 20 -23.11 -76.87 24.33
CA LEU A 20 -23.71 -75.64 24.81
C LEU A 20 -22.87 -74.46 24.30
N GLY A 21 -23.32 -73.81 23.23
CA GLY A 21 -22.69 -72.61 22.70
C GLY A 21 -23.44 -71.36 23.14
N THR A 22 -22.75 -70.38 23.71
CA THR A 22 -23.27 -69.02 23.89
C THR A 22 -22.96 -68.20 22.64
N VAL A 23 -24.01 -67.75 21.94
CA VAL A 23 -23.88 -66.78 20.84
C VAL A 23 -24.16 -65.40 21.39
N SER A 24 -23.12 -64.56 21.49
CA SER A 24 -23.25 -63.17 21.90
C SER A 24 -23.37 -62.29 20.65
N MET A 25 -24.46 -61.54 20.54
CA MET A 25 -24.67 -60.58 19.44
C MET A 25 -24.04 -59.24 19.83
N VAL A 26 -22.98 -58.81 19.14
CA VAL A 26 -22.45 -57.46 19.27
C VAL A 26 -23.28 -56.54 18.37
N GLN A 27 -24.24 -55.82 18.95
CA GLN A 27 -25.01 -54.83 18.22
C GLN A 27 -24.22 -53.52 18.19
N THR A 28 -23.38 -53.32 17.17
CA THR A 28 -22.74 -52.02 16.92
C THR A 28 -23.81 -51.01 16.52
N ARG A 29 -24.16 -50.10 17.43
CA ARG A 29 -24.93 -48.90 17.08
C ARG A 29 -23.99 -47.92 16.39
N PHE A 30 -24.01 -47.91 15.06
CA PHE A 30 -23.52 -46.74 14.32
C PHE A 30 -24.58 -45.66 14.47
N GLU A 31 -24.35 -44.66 15.33
CA GLU A 31 -25.09 -43.41 15.22
C GLU A 31 -24.69 -42.77 13.89
N GLU A 32 -25.53 -42.88 12.87
CA GLU A 32 -25.35 -42.13 11.63
C GLU A 32 -25.32 -40.63 11.96
N GLY A 33 -24.21 -39.97 11.63
CA GLY A 33 -24.24 -38.56 11.23
C GLY A 33 -23.68 -37.50 12.18
N LYS A 34 -23.02 -37.84 13.29
CA LYS A 34 -22.22 -36.81 14.01
C LYS A 34 -20.79 -36.80 13.48
N ARG A 35 -20.52 -35.97 12.47
CA ARG A 35 -19.15 -35.58 12.12
C ARG A 35 -18.52 -34.94 13.36
N HIS A 36 -17.61 -35.67 14.00
CA HIS A 36 -16.79 -35.12 15.08
C HIS A 36 -15.78 -34.18 14.43
N VAL A 37 -16.00 -32.88 14.56
CA VAL A 37 -15.06 -31.87 14.08
C VAL A 37 -14.07 -31.63 15.21
N ILE A 38 -12.80 -31.99 15.00
CA ILE A 38 -11.71 -31.59 15.89
C ILE A 38 -11.43 -30.11 15.58
N PRO A 39 -11.60 -29.18 16.54
CA PRO A 39 -11.31 -27.79 16.30
C PRO A 39 -9.80 -27.62 16.12
N VAL A 40 -9.39 -27.20 14.92
CA VAL A 40 -8.01 -26.83 14.63
C VAL A 40 -7.82 -25.36 15.03
N PRO A 41 -6.81 -25.03 15.85
CA PRO A 41 -6.47 -23.63 16.15
C PRO A 41 -6.17 -22.84 14.87
N PRO A 42 -6.40 -21.52 14.85
CA PRO A 42 -5.93 -20.68 13.75
C PRO A 42 -4.40 -20.69 13.70
N SER A 43 -3.86 -20.45 12.51
CA SER A 43 -2.41 -20.35 12.30
C SER A 43 -1.79 -19.24 13.14
N ASP A 44 -0.68 -19.54 13.82
CA ASP A 44 0.16 -18.58 14.55
C ASP A 44 1.51 -18.33 13.85
N MET A 45 1.73 -18.94 12.69
CA MET A 45 3.01 -18.93 11.96
C MET A 45 3.54 -17.53 11.70
N ILE A 46 2.68 -16.63 11.19
CA ILE A 46 3.05 -15.25 10.89
C ILE A 46 3.47 -14.50 12.16
N GLN A 47 2.80 -14.75 13.29
CA GLN A 47 3.16 -14.13 14.57
C GLN A 47 4.48 -14.69 15.09
N ASN A 48 4.72 -15.99 14.94
CA ASN A 48 5.98 -16.64 15.31
C ASN A 48 7.16 -16.08 14.49
N ILE A 49 6.98 -15.86 13.19
CA ILE A 49 7.99 -15.23 12.34
C ILE A 49 8.20 -13.77 12.73
N LYS A 50 7.12 -13.00 12.93
CA LYS A 50 7.20 -11.61 13.40
C LYS A 50 7.98 -11.50 14.71
N GLY A 51 7.79 -12.43 15.64
CA GLY A 51 8.53 -12.48 16.90
C GLY A 51 10.04 -12.68 16.76
N LEU A 52 10.53 -13.17 15.61
CA LEU A 52 11.97 -13.24 15.33
C LEU A 52 12.60 -11.87 15.15
N LEU A 53 11.88 -10.92 14.56
CA LEU A 53 12.36 -9.55 14.41
C LEU A 53 12.56 -8.89 15.79
N GLU A 54 11.63 -9.12 16.71
CA GLU A 54 11.69 -8.56 18.06
C GLU A 54 12.74 -9.23 18.96
N SER A 55 12.92 -10.55 18.81
CA SER A 55 13.88 -11.31 19.61
C SER A 55 15.31 -11.26 19.07
N GLU A 56 15.48 -10.89 17.81
CA GLU A 56 16.76 -10.87 17.07
C GLU A 56 17.51 -12.22 17.03
N VAL A 57 16.84 -13.31 17.40
CA VAL A 57 17.44 -14.64 17.46
C VAL A 57 17.74 -15.13 16.05
N GLY A 58 19.03 -15.31 15.76
CA GLY A 58 19.48 -15.76 14.44
C GLY A 58 19.67 -14.65 13.41
N SER A 59 19.53 -13.37 13.80
CA SER A 59 19.78 -12.24 12.91
C SER A 59 21.23 -12.24 12.41
N ASP A 60 21.39 -12.19 11.09
CA ASP A 60 22.65 -12.33 10.34
C ASP A 60 23.04 -11.06 9.55
N ILE A 61 22.29 -9.97 9.72
CA ILE A 61 22.58 -8.63 9.16
C ILE A 61 22.17 -7.53 10.16
N THR A 62 22.99 -6.49 10.25
CA THR A 62 22.68 -5.23 10.94
C THR A 62 22.65 -4.07 9.95
N PHE A 63 21.54 -3.33 9.92
CA PHE A 63 21.39 -2.11 9.12
C PHE A 63 21.61 -0.88 10.00
N HIS A 64 22.45 0.05 9.53
CA HIS A 64 22.58 1.37 10.13
C HIS A 64 21.77 2.38 9.31
N ILE A 65 20.75 2.96 9.93
CA ILE A 65 19.82 3.92 9.33
C ILE A 65 19.85 5.20 10.15
N GLY A 66 20.57 6.21 9.68
CA GLY A 66 20.82 7.42 10.47
C GLY A 66 21.58 7.08 11.77
N SER A 67 20.94 7.31 12.92
CA SER A 67 21.48 6.97 14.24
C SER A 67 20.94 5.65 14.83
N GLU A 68 20.08 4.94 14.09
CA GLU A 68 19.42 3.72 14.57
C GLU A 68 20.04 2.48 13.92
N GLU A 69 20.02 1.37 14.66
CA GLU A 69 20.49 0.07 14.22
C GLU A 69 19.32 -0.92 14.21
N PHE A 70 19.22 -1.71 13.14
CA PHE A 70 18.17 -2.71 12.98
C PHE A 70 18.77 -4.05 12.60
N ARG A 71 18.49 -5.08 13.40
CA ARG A 71 18.92 -6.46 13.11
C ARG A 71 17.82 -7.23 12.39
N ALA A 72 18.20 -8.04 11.42
CA ALA A 72 17.26 -8.81 10.61
C ALA A 72 17.88 -10.11 10.07
N HIS A 73 17.08 -10.87 9.32
CA HIS A 73 17.45 -12.12 8.67
C HIS A 73 17.50 -11.92 7.15
N LYS A 74 18.69 -12.05 6.53
CA LYS A 74 18.90 -11.89 5.08
C LYS A 74 17.96 -12.75 4.26
N SER A 75 17.72 -13.98 4.70
CA SER A 75 16.86 -14.96 4.03
C SER A 75 15.39 -14.51 3.98
N ILE A 76 14.84 -13.95 5.06
CA ILE A 76 13.49 -13.33 5.05
C ILE A 76 13.47 -12.17 4.06
N LEU A 77 14.43 -11.24 4.19
CA LEU A 77 14.48 -10.06 3.34
C LEU A 77 14.62 -10.43 1.85
N ALA A 78 15.46 -11.40 1.52
CA ALA A 78 15.66 -11.90 0.17
C ALA A 78 14.45 -12.67 -0.38
N ALA A 79 13.71 -13.38 0.45
CA ALA A 79 12.46 -14.04 0.04
C ALA A 79 11.35 -13.02 -0.27
N ARG A 80 11.42 -11.83 0.33
CA ARG A 80 10.33 -10.84 0.32
C ARG A 80 10.63 -9.60 -0.52
N SER A 81 11.89 -9.37 -0.90
CA SER A 81 12.34 -8.25 -1.72
C SER A 81 13.39 -8.71 -2.74
N PRO A 82 13.13 -8.51 -4.04
CA PRO A 82 14.13 -8.73 -5.09
C PRO A 82 15.40 -7.90 -4.88
N VAL A 83 15.28 -6.69 -4.32
CA VAL A 83 16.42 -5.80 -4.04
C VAL A 83 17.32 -6.41 -2.96
N PHE A 84 16.76 -6.87 -1.84
CA PHE A 84 17.56 -7.56 -0.83
C PHE A 84 18.11 -8.90 -1.33
N LYS A 85 17.33 -9.63 -2.14
CA LYS A 85 17.82 -10.86 -2.78
C LYS A 85 19.05 -10.59 -3.64
N ALA A 86 19.03 -9.53 -4.44
CA ALA A 86 20.18 -9.13 -5.24
C ALA A 86 21.36 -8.66 -4.38
N MET A 87 21.09 -7.90 -3.32
CA MET A 87 22.09 -7.38 -2.38
C MET A 87 22.87 -8.50 -1.67
N PHE A 88 22.21 -9.57 -1.26
CA PHE A 88 22.86 -10.65 -0.50
C PHE A 88 23.27 -11.83 -1.37
N TYR A 89 22.42 -12.25 -2.30
CA TYR A 89 22.58 -13.50 -3.05
C TYR A 89 22.55 -13.30 -4.58
N GLY A 90 22.55 -12.06 -5.06
CA GLY A 90 22.67 -11.74 -6.48
C GLY A 90 24.09 -11.96 -7.01
N GLN A 91 24.28 -11.77 -8.32
CA GLN A 91 25.59 -11.94 -8.97
C GLN A 91 26.70 -11.07 -8.37
N MET A 92 26.33 -9.89 -7.86
CA MET A 92 27.23 -8.95 -7.16
C MET A 92 26.89 -8.84 -5.66
N GLY A 93 26.06 -9.74 -5.14
CA GLY A 93 25.67 -9.75 -3.73
C GLY A 93 26.78 -10.29 -2.84
N ASN A 94 26.69 -9.99 -1.54
CA ASN A 94 27.63 -10.50 -0.54
C ASN A 94 26.88 -11.26 0.57
N PRO A 95 26.88 -12.61 0.54
CA PRO A 95 26.26 -13.43 1.58
C PRO A 95 26.90 -13.24 2.96
N ASP A 96 28.19 -12.92 3.00
CA ASP A 96 28.97 -12.73 4.24
C ASP A 96 28.85 -11.30 4.81
N MET A 97 27.99 -10.45 4.22
CA MET A 97 27.77 -9.08 4.70
C MET A 97 27.11 -9.08 6.08
N GLU A 98 27.82 -8.67 7.13
CA GLU A 98 27.26 -8.62 8.49
C GLU A 98 26.63 -7.25 8.82
N THR A 99 27.09 -6.19 8.17
CA THR A 99 26.61 -4.83 8.39
C THR A 99 26.46 -4.06 7.08
N THR A 100 25.49 -3.15 7.03
CA THR A 100 25.32 -2.24 5.89
C THR A 100 24.67 -0.93 6.31
N VAL A 101 24.95 0.14 5.54
CA VAL A 101 24.37 1.47 5.75
C VAL A 101 23.42 1.75 4.60
N ILE A 102 22.20 2.17 4.90
CA ILE A 102 21.26 2.65 3.88
C ILE A 102 21.13 4.16 4.06
N GLU A 103 21.83 4.89 3.20
CA GLU A 103 21.81 6.35 3.20
C GLU A 103 20.44 6.90 2.80
N GLU A 104 20.13 8.09 3.34
CA GLU A 104 18.92 8.87 3.06
C GLU A 104 17.63 8.07 3.23
N PHE A 105 17.54 7.32 4.32
CA PHE A 105 16.37 6.54 4.67
C PHE A 105 15.85 6.94 6.06
N ASP A 106 14.54 7.12 6.16
CA ASP A 106 13.88 7.46 7.42
C ASP A 106 13.82 6.22 8.34
N PRO A 107 14.41 6.25 9.55
CA PRO A 107 14.46 5.08 10.44
C PRO A 107 13.07 4.54 10.78
N PHE A 108 12.09 5.42 10.93
CA PHE A 108 10.72 5.05 11.26
C PHE A 108 10.04 4.30 10.10
N ALA A 109 10.21 4.77 8.87
CA ALA A 109 9.77 4.07 7.67
C ALA A 109 10.51 2.73 7.48
N PHE A 110 11.79 2.64 7.89
CA PHE A 110 12.56 1.40 7.78
C PHE A 110 12.03 0.34 8.72
N LYS A 111 11.78 0.71 9.98
CA LYS A 111 11.13 -0.15 10.97
C LYS A 111 9.76 -0.63 10.48
N ALA A 112 8.95 0.28 9.92
CA ALA A 112 7.66 -0.05 9.33
C ALA A 112 7.78 -1.06 8.18
N MET A 113 8.74 -0.87 7.28
CA MET A 113 9.03 -1.78 6.18
C MET A 113 9.48 -3.15 6.69
N LEU A 114 10.37 -3.21 7.69
CA LEU A 114 10.79 -4.48 8.29
C LEU A 114 9.60 -5.23 8.90
N LEU A 115 8.72 -4.56 9.64
CA LEU A 115 7.52 -5.21 10.18
C LEU A 115 6.64 -5.79 9.07
N PHE A 116 6.43 -5.05 7.99
CA PHE A 116 5.73 -5.58 6.82
C PHE A 116 6.43 -6.81 6.21
N LEU A 117 7.76 -6.81 6.07
CA LEU A 117 8.47 -7.96 5.51
C LEU A 117 8.31 -9.24 6.35
N TYR A 118 8.08 -9.09 7.66
CA TYR A 118 7.91 -10.21 8.59
C TYR A 118 6.45 -10.61 8.83
N SER A 119 5.48 -9.73 8.59
CA SER A 119 4.07 -10.03 8.86
C SER A 119 3.12 -9.92 7.66
N ASP A 120 3.57 -9.30 6.57
CA ASP A 120 2.75 -8.90 5.41
C ASP A 120 1.52 -8.03 5.79
N GLU A 121 1.62 -7.33 6.92
CA GLU A 121 0.60 -6.41 7.43
C GLU A 121 1.16 -4.99 7.43
N LEU A 122 0.30 -4.01 7.13
CA LEU A 122 0.64 -2.61 7.32
C LEU A 122 0.79 -2.31 8.82
N PRO A 123 1.91 -1.72 9.25
CA PRO A 123 2.11 -1.38 10.64
C PRO A 123 1.24 -0.17 11.02
N GLU A 124 0.70 -0.20 12.24
CA GLU A 124 -0.06 0.92 12.78
C GLU A 124 0.89 1.99 13.32
N ALA A 125 0.70 3.25 12.89
CA ALA A 125 1.60 4.36 13.22
C ALA A 125 1.85 4.50 14.74
N HIS A 126 0.82 4.31 15.56
CA HIS A 126 0.90 4.43 17.02
C HIS A 126 1.74 3.33 17.71
N LYS A 127 2.04 2.22 17.01
CA LYS A 127 2.89 1.13 17.54
C LYS A 127 4.38 1.34 17.23
N LEU A 128 4.70 2.28 16.35
CA LEU A 128 6.05 2.45 15.83
C LEU A 128 6.86 3.48 16.64
N SER A 129 6.19 4.45 17.27
CA SER A 129 6.82 5.50 18.10
C SER A 129 6.03 5.80 19.37
N ASP A 130 6.73 6.02 20.48
CA ASP A 130 6.16 6.50 21.75
C ASP A 130 5.73 7.99 21.71
N SER A 131 6.00 8.67 20.61
CA SER A 131 5.62 10.07 20.39
C SER A 131 4.35 10.14 19.56
N ASP A 132 3.33 10.86 20.05
CA ASP A 132 2.10 11.20 19.31
C ASP A 132 2.33 12.07 18.06
N SER A 133 3.59 12.39 17.71
CA SER A 133 3.92 13.34 16.64
C SER A 133 3.91 12.77 15.23
N VAL A 134 4.01 11.45 15.05
CA VAL A 134 4.07 10.86 13.70
C VAL A 134 2.65 10.67 13.16
N CYS A 135 2.27 11.49 12.18
CA CYS A 135 0.98 11.34 11.53
C CYS A 135 1.00 10.16 10.55
N THR A 136 -0.10 9.40 10.51
CA THR A 136 -0.29 8.25 9.59
C THR A 136 -0.01 8.62 8.14
N PHE A 137 -0.37 9.84 7.73
CA PHE A 137 -0.11 10.34 6.39
C PHE A 137 1.39 10.34 6.06
N THR A 138 2.23 10.99 6.88
CA THR A 138 3.69 11.03 6.68
C THR A 138 4.30 9.63 6.66
N LEU A 139 3.84 8.72 7.53
CA LEU A 139 4.29 7.33 7.49
C LEU A 139 3.99 6.68 6.14
N MET A 140 2.77 6.80 5.63
CA MET A 140 2.38 6.21 4.34
C MET A 140 3.18 6.81 3.17
N GLN A 141 3.52 8.11 3.21
CA GLN A 141 4.36 8.73 2.19
C GLN A 141 5.77 8.12 2.15
N HIS A 142 6.41 7.97 3.32
CA HIS A 142 7.74 7.37 3.40
C HIS A 142 7.70 5.86 3.09
N LEU A 143 6.66 5.16 3.52
CA LEU A 143 6.49 3.73 3.26
C LEU A 143 6.21 3.44 1.78
N LEU A 144 5.48 4.33 1.09
CA LEU A 144 5.30 4.26 -0.37
C LEU A 144 6.64 4.42 -1.11
N ALA A 145 7.48 5.37 -0.67
CA ALA A 145 8.82 5.56 -1.20
C ALA A 145 9.73 4.33 -0.95
N ALA A 146 9.63 3.74 0.25
CA ALA A 146 10.32 2.52 0.62
C ALA A 146 9.89 1.34 -0.26
N ALA A 147 8.59 1.16 -0.44
CA ALA A 147 8.02 0.09 -1.22
C ALA A 147 8.48 0.14 -2.69
N ASP A 148 8.58 1.34 -3.27
CA ASP A 148 9.16 1.54 -4.60
C ASP A 148 10.66 1.21 -4.63
N ARG A 149 11.43 1.74 -3.65
CA ARG A 149 12.89 1.53 -3.57
C ARG A 149 13.30 0.07 -3.41
N PHE A 150 12.51 -0.73 -2.69
CA PHE A 150 12.80 -2.14 -2.37
C PHE A 150 11.96 -3.15 -3.17
N ASP A 151 11.23 -2.68 -4.19
CA ASP A 151 10.38 -3.50 -5.06
C ASP A 151 9.37 -4.36 -4.28
N LEU A 152 8.60 -3.70 -3.42
CA LEU A 152 7.57 -4.29 -2.57
C LEU A 152 6.19 -3.96 -3.14
N ALA A 153 5.84 -4.57 -4.28
CA ALA A 153 4.63 -4.26 -5.04
C ALA A 153 3.34 -4.31 -4.19
N ARG A 154 3.21 -5.31 -3.31
CA ARG A 154 2.06 -5.45 -2.42
C ARG A 154 1.97 -4.31 -1.40
N LEU A 155 3.08 -3.99 -0.72
CA LEU A 155 3.14 -2.88 0.23
C LEU A 155 2.81 -1.55 -0.45
N LYS A 156 3.31 -1.35 -1.67
CA LYS A 156 3.03 -0.17 -2.48
C LYS A 156 1.52 0.03 -2.67
N LEU A 157 0.80 -1.03 -3.08
CA LEU A 157 -0.66 -1.00 -3.23
C LEU A 157 -1.39 -0.74 -1.91
N MET A 158 -0.94 -1.34 -0.80
CA MET A 158 -1.53 -1.08 0.52
C MET A 158 -1.34 0.38 0.97
N CYS A 159 -0.17 0.98 0.69
CA CYS A 159 0.05 2.41 0.92
C CYS A 159 -0.85 3.27 0.03
N GLU A 160 -1.03 2.91 -1.24
CA GLU A 160 -1.94 3.62 -2.15
C GLU A 160 -3.40 3.55 -1.67
N GLU A 161 -3.86 2.37 -1.24
CA GLU A 161 -5.19 2.18 -0.65
C GLU A 161 -5.37 3.07 0.58
N LYS A 162 -4.39 3.07 1.49
CA LYS A 162 -4.49 3.86 2.72
C LYS A 162 -4.47 5.37 2.46
N LEU A 163 -3.62 5.82 1.54
CA LEU A 163 -3.59 7.23 1.11
C LEU A 163 -4.89 7.65 0.42
N CYS A 164 -5.55 6.74 -0.29
CA CYS A 164 -6.88 6.98 -0.87
C CYS A 164 -7.96 7.15 0.19
N GLU A 165 -7.98 6.29 1.21
CA GLU A 165 -8.98 6.33 2.30
C GLU A 165 -8.94 7.63 3.10
N ASP A 166 -7.72 8.09 3.42
CA ASP A 166 -7.50 9.23 4.31
C ASP A 166 -7.34 10.56 3.53
N MET A 167 -7.65 10.58 2.23
CA MET A 167 -7.42 11.73 1.35
C MET A 167 -8.35 12.91 1.68
N ILE A 168 -7.74 14.09 1.84
CA ILE A 168 -8.43 15.36 2.08
C ILE A 168 -7.90 16.45 1.14
N ALA A 169 -8.59 17.60 1.09
CA ALA A 169 -8.22 18.72 0.21
C ALA A 169 -6.78 19.21 0.45
N ASP A 170 -6.31 19.19 1.69
CA ASP A 170 -4.97 19.65 2.05
C ASP A 170 -3.86 18.68 1.62
N THR A 171 -4.17 17.38 1.47
CA THR A 171 -3.17 16.33 1.20
C THR A 171 -3.14 15.87 -0.26
N VAL A 172 -4.22 16.06 -1.02
CA VAL A 172 -4.37 15.50 -2.38
C VAL A 172 -3.26 15.89 -3.34
N ALA A 173 -2.67 17.07 -3.21
CA ALA A 173 -1.60 17.49 -4.10
C ALA A 173 -0.28 16.78 -3.80
N ASP A 174 0.08 16.63 -2.53
CA ASP A 174 1.23 15.86 -2.12
C ASP A 174 1.05 14.39 -2.49
N THR A 175 -0.16 13.84 -2.27
CA THR A 175 -0.51 12.48 -2.70
C THR A 175 -0.41 12.31 -4.22
N LEU A 176 -0.90 13.28 -5.01
CA LEU A 176 -0.78 13.24 -6.47
C LEU A 176 0.69 13.30 -6.91
N PHE A 177 1.51 14.15 -6.28
CA PHE A 177 2.93 14.23 -6.57
C PHE A 177 3.63 12.89 -6.32
N LEU A 178 3.33 12.23 -5.20
CA LEU A 178 3.86 10.90 -4.89
C LEU A 178 3.37 9.86 -5.89
N ALA A 179 2.08 9.90 -6.26
CA ALA A 179 1.51 8.99 -7.23
C ALA A 179 2.18 9.10 -8.60
N GLU A 180 2.50 10.31 -9.06
CA GLU A 180 3.26 10.51 -10.30
C GLU A 180 4.72 10.07 -10.17
N ARG A 181 5.38 10.42 -9.07
CA ARG A 181 6.77 10.08 -8.81
C ARG A 181 7.01 8.58 -8.80
N TYR A 182 6.13 7.82 -8.14
CA TYR A 182 6.23 6.37 -8.00
C TYR A 182 5.33 5.61 -8.98
N GLN A 183 4.78 6.29 -9.99
CA GLN A 183 3.99 5.68 -11.08
C GLN A 183 2.74 4.90 -10.62
N CYS A 184 2.14 5.29 -9.49
CA CYS A 184 0.90 4.76 -8.93
C CYS A 184 -0.32 5.26 -9.74
N GLN A 185 -0.72 4.53 -10.79
CA GLN A 185 -1.77 4.99 -11.71
C GLN A 185 -3.15 5.07 -11.05
N GLU A 186 -3.50 4.09 -10.22
CA GLU A 186 -4.79 4.08 -9.54
C GLU A 186 -4.89 5.22 -8.52
N LEU A 187 -3.89 5.39 -7.66
CA LEU A 187 -3.81 6.54 -6.75
C LEU A 187 -3.85 7.88 -7.50
N LYS A 188 -3.14 8.00 -8.62
CA LYS A 188 -3.17 9.21 -9.47
C LYS A 188 -4.58 9.51 -9.96
N ASN A 189 -5.28 8.52 -10.48
CA ASN A 189 -6.66 8.68 -10.95
C ASN A 189 -7.58 9.11 -9.81
N VAL A 190 -7.43 8.50 -8.63
CA VAL A 190 -8.17 8.87 -7.42
C VAL A 190 -7.93 10.33 -7.04
N CYS A 191 -6.68 10.78 -7.01
CA CYS A 191 -6.34 12.17 -6.70
C CYS A 191 -6.93 13.16 -7.71
N LEU A 192 -6.83 12.88 -9.01
CA LEU A 192 -7.38 13.75 -10.05
C LEU A 192 -8.91 13.85 -9.96
N ASN A 193 -9.58 12.72 -9.72
CA ASN A 193 -11.03 12.69 -9.54
C ASN A 193 -11.47 13.41 -8.27
N PHE A 194 -10.75 13.23 -7.16
CA PHE A 194 -11.02 13.95 -5.92
C PHE A 194 -10.84 15.46 -6.08
N ALA A 195 -9.75 15.89 -6.74
CA ALA A 195 -9.47 17.29 -7.03
C ALA A 195 -10.50 17.92 -7.98
N ALA A 196 -11.05 17.15 -8.92
CA ALA A 196 -12.05 17.62 -9.87
C ALA A 196 -13.45 17.80 -9.26
N LYS A 197 -13.72 17.27 -8.06
CA LYS A 197 -15.02 17.47 -7.37
C LYS A 197 -15.23 18.96 -7.07
N PRO A 198 -16.40 19.55 -7.37
CA PRO A 198 -16.66 20.98 -7.18
C PRO A 198 -16.34 21.51 -5.77
N ASP A 199 -16.64 20.71 -4.75
CA ASP A 199 -16.42 21.05 -3.34
C ASP A 199 -14.94 21.12 -2.96
N ASN A 200 -14.09 20.33 -3.61
CA ASN A 200 -12.66 20.25 -3.32
C ASN A 200 -11.83 21.18 -4.20
N LEU A 201 -12.25 21.37 -5.44
CA LEU A 201 -11.47 22.02 -6.50
C LEU A 201 -10.96 23.41 -6.11
N GLY A 202 -11.79 24.22 -5.44
CA GLY A 202 -11.40 25.55 -4.99
C GLY A 202 -10.25 25.55 -3.99
N ALA A 203 -10.31 24.67 -2.99
CA ALA A 203 -9.28 24.52 -1.97
C ALA A 203 -7.96 24.01 -2.58
N VAL A 204 -8.05 22.96 -3.39
CA VAL A 204 -6.91 22.30 -4.04
C VAL A 204 -6.15 23.26 -4.97
N LEU A 205 -6.87 24.06 -5.77
CA LEU A 205 -6.24 25.02 -6.68
C LEU A 205 -5.68 26.25 -5.96
N CYS A 206 -6.17 26.60 -4.77
CA CYS A 206 -5.59 27.70 -3.99
C CYS A 206 -4.24 27.32 -3.38
N GLN A 207 -4.02 26.04 -3.09
CA GLN A 207 -2.81 25.58 -2.43
C GLN A 207 -1.66 25.27 -3.41
N PHE A 208 -1.94 24.85 -4.66
CA PHE A 208 -0.90 24.25 -5.50
C PHE A 208 -0.85 24.76 -6.94
N GLN A 209 0.25 25.42 -7.32
CA GLN A 209 0.49 25.93 -8.67
C GLN A 209 0.70 24.80 -9.70
N TYR A 210 1.19 23.64 -9.27
CA TYR A 210 1.41 22.46 -10.12
C TYR A 210 0.10 21.88 -10.69
N LEU A 211 -0.93 21.74 -9.84
CA LEU A 211 -2.26 21.29 -10.25
C LEU A 211 -2.92 22.26 -11.24
N LYS A 212 -2.66 23.58 -11.12
CA LYS A 212 -3.10 24.56 -12.11
C LYS A 212 -2.50 24.29 -13.50
N ILE A 213 -1.26 23.79 -13.57
CA ILE A 213 -0.58 23.47 -14.84
C ILE A 213 -1.17 22.20 -15.46
N ILE A 214 -1.43 21.16 -14.65
CA ILE A 214 -1.99 19.89 -15.13
C ILE A 214 -3.44 20.06 -15.60
N MET A 215 -4.23 20.88 -14.90
CA MET A 215 -5.68 20.97 -15.11
C MET A 215 -6.11 22.10 -16.08
N ALA A 216 -5.21 22.93 -16.61
CA ALA A 216 -5.61 24.08 -17.43
C ALA A 216 -4.74 24.33 -18.68
N PRO A 217 -5.37 24.56 -19.85
CA PRO A 217 -4.72 25.33 -20.90
C PRO A 217 -4.60 26.80 -20.44
N ASN A 218 -3.38 27.24 -20.15
CA ASN A 218 -3.11 28.63 -19.76
C ASN A 218 -3.26 29.58 -20.96
N ALA A 219 -4.04 30.65 -20.80
CA ALA A 219 -4.13 31.73 -21.78
C ALA A 219 -4.07 33.08 -21.08
N ALA A 220 -2.98 33.82 -21.29
CA ALA A 220 -2.76 35.14 -20.71
C ALA A 220 -3.10 36.23 -21.73
N LYS A 221 -3.86 37.26 -21.31
CA LYS A 221 -4.11 38.43 -22.16
C LYS A 221 -3.97 39.72 -21.37
N SER A 222 -3.18 40.68 -21.87
CA SER A 222 -2.97 41.99 -21.25
C SER A 222 -3.50 43.11 -22.14
N ARG A 223 -4.04 44.18 -21.54
CA ARG A 223 -4.51 45.39 -22.23
C ARG A 223 -4.06 46.65 -21.50
N LYS A 224 -3.55 47.63 -22.26
CA LYS A 224 -3.24 48.98 -21.77
C LYS A 224 -4.52 49.79 -21.62
N VAL A 225 -4.66 50.48 -20.48
CA VAL A 225 -5.80 51.37 -20.16
C VAL A 225 -5.23 52.64 -19.52
N SER A 226 -5.64 53.82 -20.00
CA SER A 226 -5.14 55.11 -19.49
C SER A 226 -5.86 55.59 -18.23
N LYS A 227 -5.26 56.51 -17.45
CA LYS A 227 -5.95 57.14 -16.30
C LYS A 227 -7.19 57.93 -16.70
N SER A 228 -7.18 58.57 -17.87
CA SER A 228 -8.34 59.29 -18.40
C SER A 228 -9.48 58.34 -18.81
N GLU A 229 -9.16 57.11 -19.17
CA GLU A 229 -10.13 56.06 -19.42
C GLU A 229 -10.72 55.52 -18.10
N LEU A 230 -9.89 55.35 -17.05
CA LEU A 230 -10.31 54.87 -15.73
C LEU A 230 -11.22 55.85 -14.95
N SER A 231 -11.19 57.14 -15.28
CA SER A 231 -12.06 58.14 -14.66
C SER A 231 -13.45 58.18 -15.27
N SER A 232 -13.63 57.62 -16.47
CA SER A 232 -14.94 57.37 -17.05
C SER A 232 -15.53 56.12 -16.42
N SER A 233 -16.81 56.14 -16.02
CA SER A 233 -17.55 54.95 -15.54
C SER A 233 -17.75 53.88 -16.63
N ARG A 234 -16.90 53.89 -17.66
CA ARG A 234 -17.00 53.07 -18.85
C ARG A 234 -16.43 51.69 -18.57
N LEU A 235 -17.20 50.68 -18.92
CA LEU A 235 -16.76 49.29 -18.93
C LEU A 235 -15.62 49.08 -19.94
N PHE A 236 -14.55 48.43 -19.49
CA PHE A 236 -13.49 47.92 -20.36
C PHE A 236 -13.64 46.42 -20.53
N TYR A 237 -13.38 45.92 -21.74
CA TYR A 237 -13.34 44.48 -21.95
C TYR A 237 -12.27 44.04 -22.93
N GLU A 238 -11.88 42.77 -22.81
CA GLU A 238 -11.03 42.06 -23.75
C GLU A 238 -11.54 40.65 -23.97
N THR A 239 -11.43 40.14 -25.19
CA THR A 239 -11.86 38.77 -25.53
C THR A 239 -10.68 37.81 -25.60
N VAL A 240 -10.81 36.61 -25.04
CA VAL A 240 -9.75 35.59 -25.05
C VAL A 240 -10.32 34.22 -25.38
N LYS A 241 -9.61 33.44 -26.18
CA LYS A 241 -9.96 32.05 -26.47
C LYS A 241 -9.21 31.12 -25.52
N VAL A 242 -9.93 30.37 -24.70
CA VAL A 242 -9.34 29.40 -23.76
C VAL A 242 -10.13 28.10 -23.78
N GLY A 243 -9.43 26.99 -23.98
CA GLY A 243 -9.98 25.63 -24.00
C GLY A 243 -11.23 25.44 -24.86
N GLY A 244 -11.26 26.09 -26.03
CA GLY A 244 -12.35 25.99 -27.00
C GLY A 244 -13.47 27.01 -26.85
N TYR A 245 -13.45 27.86 -25.80
CA TYR A 245 -14.48 28.86 -25.54
C TYR A 245 -13.93 30.29 -25.69
N ASP A 246 -14.80 31.20 -26.15
CA ASP A 246 -14.60 32.65 -26.20
C ASP A 246 -15.07 33.26 -24.87
N TRP A 247 -14.15 33.98 -24.22
CA TRP A 247 -14.35 34.64 -22.94
C TRP A 247 -14.17 36.14 -23.07
N LYS A 248 -14.93 36.92 -22.30
CA LYS A 248 -14.78 38.37 -22.18
C LYS A 248 -14.40 38.74 -20.75
N ILE A 249 -13.20 39.29 -20.56
CA ILE A 249 -12.78 39.87 -19.28
C ILE A 249 -13.38 41.27 -19.20
N ARG A 250 -14.19 41.55 -18.16
CA ARG A 250 -14.88 42.82 -17.93
C ARG A 250 -14.25 43.52 -16.73
N PHE A 251 -13.80 44.75 -16.94
CA PHE A 251 -13.17 45.59 -15.92
C PHE A 251 -14.00 46.85 -15.70
N TYR A 252 -14.37 47.07 -14.44
CA TYR A 252 -15.19 48.20 -13.99
C TYR A 252 -14.33 49.07 -13.05
N PRO A 253 -13.86 50.24 -13.50
CA PRO A 253 -13.12 51.19 -12.66
C PRO A 253 -13.98 51.75 -11.52
N VAL A 254 -15.29 51.79 -11.74
CA VAL A 254 -16.33 52.20 -10.79
C VAL A 254 -17.46 51.18 -10.90
N ALA A 255 -17.82 50.54 -9.80
CA ALA A 255 -18.97 49.64 -9.77
C ALA A 255 -20.29 50.43 -9.85
N ASP A 256 -21.30 49.87 -10.53
CA ASP A 256 -22.64 50.45 -10.58
C ASP A 256 -23.34 50.41 -9.21
N GLU A 257 -22.98 49.45 -8.37
CA GLU A 257 -23.56 49.24 -7.05
C GLU A 257 -22.90 50.15 -6.00
N GLN A 258 -23.70 50.95 -5.30
CA GLN A 258 -23.24 52.00 -4.38
C GLN A 258 -22.32 51.47 -3.26
N ALA A 259 -22.56 50.25 -2.78
CA ALA A 259 -21.75 49.59 -1.75
C ALA A 259 -20.36 49.11 -2.22
N SER A 260 -20.07 49.23 -3.52
CA SER A 260 -18.83 48.76 -4.16
C SER A 260 -18.10 49.86 -4.95
N GLN A 261 -18.59 51.10 -4.94
CA GLN A 261 -18.00 52.22 -5.71
C GLN A 261 -16.57 52.58 -5.31
N GLU A 262 -16.15 52.25 -4.10
CA GLU A 262 -14.76 52.41 -3.62
C GLU A 262 -13.80 51.32 -4.13
N TYR A 263 -14.32 50.31 -4.84
CA TYR A 263 -13.56 49.18 -5.35
C TYR A 263 -13.61 49.14 -6.87
N ILE A 264 -12.56 48.57 -7.43
CA ILE A 264 -12.55 48.09 -8.81
C ILE A 264 -13.21 46.71 -8.82
N SER A 265 -14.03 46.46 -9.83
CA SER A 265 -14.64 45.14 -10.05
C SER A 265 -14.10 44.51 -11.32
N VAL A 266 -13.87 43.20 -11.27
CA VAL A 266 -13.39 42.43 -12.43
C VAL A 266 -14.21 41.16 -12.55
N PHE A 267 -14.76 40.92 -13.72
CA PHE A 267 -15.57 39.76 -14.05
C PHE A 267 -15.04 39.09 -15.31
N ILE A 268 -15.39 37.83 -15.47
CA ILE A 268 -15.26 37.09 -16.72
C ILE A 268 -16.64 36.70 -17.20
N GLU A 269 -16.84 36.69 -18.51
CA GLU A 269 -18.08 36.31 -19.16
C GLU A 269 -17.82 35.29 -20.25
N ILE A 270 -18.68 34.27 -20.37
CA ILE A 270 -18.63 33.36 -21.51
C ILE A 270 -19.47 33.91 -22.67
N GLU A 271 -18.89 33.99 -23.86
CA GLU A 271 -19.60 34.40 -25.09
C GLU A 271 -19.97 33.18 -25.95
N SER A 272 -19.16 32.11 -25.91
CA SER A 272 -19.46 30.89 -26.65
C SER A 272 -20.69 30.15 -26.07
N PRO A 273 -21.54 29.57 -26.94
CA PRO A 273 -22.66 28.75 -26.49
C PRO A 273 -22.18 27.48 -25.78
N GLY A 274 -22.95 27.02 -24.80
CA GLY A 274 -22.68 25.80 -24.05
C GLY A 274 -22.68 26.02 -22.55
N GLU A 275 -22.31 24.95 -21.84
CA GLU A 275 -22.13 24.92 -20.40
C GLU A 275 -20.70 24.47 -20.11
N VAL A 276 -20.00 25.22 -19.27
CA VAL A 276 -18.63 24.90 -18.87
C VAL A 276 -18.37 25.33 -17.44
N SER A 277 -17.86 24.41 -16.63
CA SER A 277 -17.40 24.71 -15.29
C SER A 277 -15.96 25.19 -15.37
N VAL A 278 -15.70 26.39 -14.85
CA VAL A 278 -14.34 26.92 -14.79
C VAL A 278 -14.05 27.54 -13.43
N LEU A 279 -12.77 27.63 -13.13
CA LEU A 279 -12.24 28.47 -12.07
C LEU A 279 -11.32 29.52 -12.68
N VAL A 280 -11.41 30.75 -12.20
CA VAL A 280 -10.71 31.89 -12.80
C VAL A 280 -9.81 32.54 -11.77
N GLU A 281 -8.52 32.63 -12.09
CA GLU A 281 -7.54 33.39 -11.32
C GLU A 281 -7.26 34.71 -12.05
N LEU A 282 -7.49 35.83 -11.37
CA LEU A 282 -7.27 37.18 -11.88
C LEU A 282 -6.09 37.80 -11.14
N LYS A 283 -5.08 38.28 -11.88
CA LYS A 283 -3.88 38.93 -11.34
C LYS A 283 -3.69 40.34 -11.91
N LEU A 284 -3.28 41.27 -11.05
CA LEU A 284 -2.72 42.56 -11.45
C LEU A 284 -1.19 42.46 -11.44
N LEU A 285 -0.57 42.88 -12.53
CA LEU A 285 0.88 42.84 -12.71
C LEU A 285 1.51 44.15 -12.22
N ASP A 286 2.42 44.08 -11.25
CA ASP A 286 3.27 45.21 -10.86
C ASP A 286 4.25 45.53 -12.01
N GLN A 287 4.29 46.79 -12.44
CA GLN A 287 5.08 47.22 -13.60
C GLN A 287 6.55 47.56 -13.28
N ARG A 288 6.96 47.51 -12.00
CA ARG A 288 8.33 47.82 -11.53
C ARG A 288 9.07 46.61 -10.99
N ARG A 289 8.36 45.60 -10.51
CA ARG A 289 8.93 44.36 -9.96
C ARG A 289 8.30 43.18 -10.68
N GLU A 290 9.11 42.41 -11.40
CA GLU A 290 8.73 41.04 -11.77
C GLU A 290 8.50 40.24 -10.48
N GLY A 291 7.27 40.21 -9.96
CA GLY A 291 6.90 39.25 -8.90
C GLY A 291 5.88 39.69 -7.86
N GLN A 292 5.60 40.98 -7.64
CA GLN A 292 4.56 41.36 -6.67
C GLN A 292 3.19 41.40 -7.37
N LEU A 293 2.43 40.31 -7.22
CA LEU A 293 1.16 40.09 -7.90
C LEU A 293 0.02 40.22 -6.89
N PHE A 294 -0.87 41.19 -7.07
CA PHE A 294 -2.18 41.10 -6.43
C PHE A 294 -3.01 40.08 -7.22
N SER A 295 -3.46 39.00 -6.57
CA SER A 295 -4.26 37.97 -7.22
C SER A 295 -5.47 37.58 -6.39
N LYS A 296 -6.57 37.22 -7.06
CA LYS A 296 -7.70 36.54 -6.45
C LYS A 296 -8.21 35.45 -7.38
N THR A 297 -8.63 34.35 -6.79
CA THR A 297 -9.15 33.17 -7.48
C THR A 297 -10.61 32.98 -7.12
N THR A 298 -11.47 32.80 -8.13
CA THR A 298 -12.90 32.60 -7.90
C THR A 298 -13.15 31.22 -7.28
N SER A 299 -14.31 31.03 -6.65
CA SER A 299 -14.83 29.66 -6.49
C SER A 299 -15.11 29.06 -7.89
N PRO A 300 -15.11 27.72 -8.02
CA PRO A 300 -15.60 27.07 -9.24
C PRO A 300 -17.00 27.57 -9.58
N HIS A 301 -17.23 27.87 -10.86
CA HIS A 301 -18.51 28.36 -11.34
C HIS A 301 -18.85 27.73 -12.69
N THR A 302 -20.10 27.34 -12.86
CA THR A 302 -20.62 26.78 -14.11
C THR A 302 -21.26 27.88 -14.93
N PHE A 303 -20.59 28.27 -16.01
CA PHE A 303 -21.05 29.30 -16.92
C PHE A 303 -22.05 28.72 -17.92
N LYS A 304 -23.14 29.45 -18.17
CA LYS A 304 -24.15 29.10 -19.18
C LYS A 304 -24.40 30.28 -20.10
N ALA A 305 -24.19 30.10 -21.39
CA ALA A 305 -24.48 31.14 -22.38
C ALA A 305 -25.98 31.51 -22.36
N GLY A 306 -26.31 32.78 -22.10
CA GLY A 306 -27.68 33.28 -21.98
C GLY A 306 -28.34 33.10 -20.60
N GLY A 307 -27.62 32.57 -19.60
CA GLY A 307 -28.04 32.46 -18.20
C GLY A 307 -27.04 33.16 -17.27
N ASP A 308 -26.52 32.44 -16.26
CA ASP A 308 -25.36 32.87 -15.47
C ASP A 308 -24.09 32.86 -16.35
N SER A 309 -23.95 33.90 -17.18
CA SER A 309 -22.84 34.04 -18.11
C SER A 309 -21.66 34.80 -17.52
N THR A 310 -21.81 35.44 -16.36
CA THR A 310 -20.80 36.32 -15.73
C THR A 310 -20.46 35.91 -14.30
N TRP A 311 -19.17 35.82 -13.99
CA TRP A 311 -18.66 35.53 -12.63
C TRP A 311 -17.39 36.32 -12.33
N GLY A 312 -17.14 36.64 -11.06
CA GLY A 312 -15.95 37.39 -10.68
C GLY A 312 -16.08 38.13 -9.34
N PHE A 313 -15.35 39.24 -9.21
CA PHE A 313 -15.22 39.96 -7.96
C PHE A 313 -15.84 41.36 -8.05
N LYS A 314 -16.92 41.57 -7.29
CA LYS A 314 -17.47 42.91 -7.05
C LYS A 314 -16.47 43.82 -6.33
N LYS A 315 -15.77 43.29 -5.32
CA LYS A 315 -14.76 44.01 -4.53
C LYS A 315 -13.38 43.41 -4.79
N TYR A 316 -12.82 43.64 -5.98
CA TYR A 316 -11.54 43.06 -6.36
C TYR A 316 -10.39 43.73 -5.60
N VAL A 317 -10.13 45.02 -5.85
CA VAL A 317 -9.12 45.84 -5.14
C VAL A 317 -9.71 47.20 -4.80
N LYS A 318 -9.31 47.81 -3.67
CA LYS A 318 -9.73 49.18 -3.36
C LYS A 318 -9.16 50.14 -4.38
N ARG A 319 -9.97 51.11 -4.81
CA ARG A 319 -9.59 52.05 -5.85
C ARG A 319 -8.45 52.96 -5.43
N SER A 320 -8.47 53.48 -4.20
CA SER A 320 -7.38 54.31 -3.65
C SER A 320 -6.05 53.58 -3.61
N GLU A 321 -6.06 52.29 -3.26
CA GLU A 321 -4.87 51.42 -3.28
C GLU A 321 -4.40 51.17 -4.71
N PHE A 322 -5.32 50.87 -5.63
CA PHE A 322 -4.98 50.66 -7.04
C PHE A 322 -4.37 51.90 -7.71
N GLU A 323 -4.94 53.08 -7.51
CA GLU A 323 -4.47 54.34 -8.12
C GLU A 323 -3.09 54.78 -7.60
N THR A 324 -2.75 54.40 -6.37
CA THR A 324 -1.44 54.69 -5.75
C THR A 324 -0.40 53.59 -5.99
N SER A 325 -0.82 52.40 -6.45
CA SER A 325 0.03 51.24 -6.69
C SER A 325 0.94 51.36 -7.92
N ASN A 326 1.73 50.30 -8.16
CA ASN A 326 2.47 50.10 -9.41
C ASN A 326 1.69 49.31 -10.47
N TYR A 327 0.45 48.90 -10.19
CA TYR A 327 -0.39 48.22 -11.18
C TYR A 327 -0.85 49.16 -12.30
N LEU A 328 -0.90 50.47 -12.01
CA LEU A 328 -1.23 51.55 -12.94
C LEU A 328 -0.08 52.57 -13.01
N LYS A 329 0.87 52.35 -13.91
CA LYS A 329 1.95 53.29 -14.25
C LYS A 329 1.88 53.68 -15.72
N ASP A 330 2.28 54.91 -16.03
CA ASP A 330 2.35 55.46 -17.39
C ASP A 330 1.09 55.21 -18.22
N ASP A 331 -0.09 55.33 -17.60
CA ASP A 331 -1.39 55.11 -18.25
C ASP A 331 -1.50 53.71 -18.88
N ARG A 332 -0.93 52.71 -18.20
CA ARG A 332 -1.03 51.30 -18.57
C ARG A 332 -1.51 50.50 -17.38
N LEU A 333 -2.37 49.54 -17.67
CA LEU A 333 -2.80 48.48 -16.78
C LEU A 333 -2.37 47.15 -17.42
N SER A 334 -2.16 46.12 -16.63
CA SER A 334 -2.00 44.76 -17.14
C SER A 334 -2.67 43.79 -16.18
N ILE A 335 -3.72 43.16 -16.68
CA ILE A 335 -4.46 42.11 -15.99
C ILE A 335 -4.04 40.80 -16.62
N HIS A 336 -3.83 39.77 -15.82
CA HIS A 336 -3.64 38.40 -16.28
C HIS A 336 -4.83 37.58 -15.78
N ALA A 337 -5.53 36.91 -16.68
CA ALA A 337 -6.60 35.98 -16.33
C ALA A 337 -6.15 34.57 -16.68
N THR A 338 -6.20 33.64 -15.74
CA THR A 338 -6.01 32.22 -15.98
C THR A 338 -7.36 31.53 -15.86
N VAL A 339 -7.82 30.91 -16.94
CA VAL A 339 -9.09 30.17 -16.98
C VAL A 339 -8.79 28.68 -16.92
N ILE A 340 -9.21 28.03 -15.84
CA ILE A 340 -9.03 26.60 -15.61
C ILE A 340 -10.33 25.90 -15.97
N ILE A 341 -10.34 25.16 -17.08
CA ILE A 341 -11.53 24.41 -17.51
C ILE A 341 -11.62 23.11 -16.73
N VAL A 342 -12.73 22.94 -16.04
CA VAL A 342 -13.05 21.72 -15.30
C VAL A 342 -13.88 20.83 -16.22
N GLN A 343 -13.20 19.94 -16.95
CA GLN A 343 -13.91 18.88 -17.67
C GLN A 343 -14.33 17.81 -16.68
N THR A 344 -15.56 17.91 -16.20
CA THR A 344 -16.18 16.86 -15.40
C THR A 344 -16.59 15.69 -16.28
N ARG A 345 -15.68 14.74 -16.51
CA ARG A 345 -16.10 13.37 -16.82
C ARG A 345 -16.41 12.68 -15.50
N PHE A 346 -17.61 12.91 -14.98
CA PHE A 346 -18.16 12.05 -13.93
C PHE A 346 -18.40 10.68 -14.56
N GLU A 347 -17.41 9.78 -14.48
CA GLU A 347 -17.81 8.40 -14.28
C GLU A 347 -18.48 8.36 -12.90
N GLU A 348 -19.67 7.75 -12.82
CA GLU A 348 -20.48 7.59 -11.60
C GLU A 348 -19.60 7.28 -10.38
N ASP A 349 -20.10 7.56 -9.15
CA ASP A 349 -19.48 7.27 -7.83
C ASP A 349 -18.91 5.83 -7.73
N LYS A 350 -17.84 5.56 -8.46
CA LYS A 350 -17.03 4.37 -8.36
C LYS A 350 -16.27 4.60 -7.07
N ARG A 351 -16.59 3.79 -6.06
CA ARG A 351 -15.64 3.57 -4.98
C ARG A 351 -14.39 3.03 -5.65
N TYR A 352 -13.36 3.87 -5.72
CA TYR A 352 -12.06 3.44 -6.17
C TYR A 352 -11.54 2.49 -5.11
N VAL A 353 -11.57 1.20 -5.43
CA VAL A 353 -10.97 0.15 -4.62
C VAL A 353 -9.68 -0.20 -5.33
N ILE A 354 -8.55 0.04 -4.66
CA ILE A 354 -7.26 -0.42 -5.16
C ILE A 354 -7.20 -1.91 -4.81
N PRO A 355 -7.18 -2.82 -5.81
CA PRO A 355 -7.21 -4.24 -5.53
C PRO A 355 -5.86 -4.67 -4.97
N VAL A 356 -5.78 -4.80 -3.65
CA VAL A 356 -4.66 -5.39 -2.96
C VAL A 356 -4.78 -6.92 -3.06
N PRO A 357 -3.78 -7.66 -3.57
CA PRO A 357 -3.84 -9.12 -3.68
C PRO A 357 -4.00 -9.80 -2.30
N PRO A 358 -4.14 -11.13 -2.18
CA PRO A 358 -3.91 -11.80 -0.90
C PRO A 358 -2.42 -11.80 -0.53
N SER A 359 -2.10 -12.17 0.71
CA SER A 359 -0.73 -12.35 1.16
C SER A 359 -0.03 -13.48 0.40
N ASP A 360 1.23 -13.25 0.01
CA ASP A 360 2.12 -14.24 -0.59
C ASP A 360 3.22 -14.70 0.39
N MET A 361 3.12 -14.36 1.69
CA MET A 361 4.14 -14.65 2.70
C MET A 361 4.45 -16.15 2.80
N ILE A 362 3.43 -17.00 2.90
CA ILE A 362 3.58 -18.47 2.97
C ILE A 362 4.29 -19.00 1.71
N GLN A 363 3.94 -18.48 0.54
CA GLN A 363 4.56 -18.91 -0.72
C GLN A 363 6.04 -18.51 -0.78
N ASN A 364 6.39 -17.33 -0.27
CA ASN A 364 7.79 -16.88 -0.23
C ASN A 364 8.62 -17.72 0.75
N LEU A 365 8.04 -18.17 1.87
CA LEU A 365 8.70 -19.09 2.80
C LEU A 365 8.86 -20.49 2.21
N LYS A 366 7.82 -21.05 1.58
CA LYS A 366 7.94 -22.31 0.80
C LYS A 366 9.02 -22.19 -0.27
N GLY A 367 9.08 -21.06 -0.97
CA GLY A 367 10.10 -20.76 -1.98
C GLY A 367 11.50 -20.72 -1.39
N LEU A 368 11.66 -20.18 -0.18
CA LEU A 368 12.93 -20.14 0.54
C LEU A 368 13.44 -21.56 0.84
N LEU A 369 12.60 -22.46 1.37
CA LEU A 369 12.94 -23.88 1.59
C LEU A 369 13.36 -24.56 0.28
N LYS A 370 12.57 -24.38 -0.79
CA LYS A 370 12.85 -24.99 -2.10
C LYS A 370 14.15 -24.48 -2.74
N SER A 371 14.53 -23.24 -2.48
CA SER A 371 15.73 -22.62 -3.05
C SER A 371 17.01 -22.89 -2.25
N GLU A 372 16.87 -23.29 -0.98
CA GLU A 372 17.97 -23.47 -0.01
C GLU A 372 18.85 -22.22 0.20
N ILE A 373 18.40 -21.05 -0.27
CA ILE A 373 19.15 -19.79 -0.18
C ILE A 373 19.25 -19.38 1.29
N GLY A 374 20.47 -19.29 1.80
CA GLY A 374 20.72 -18.89 3.19
C GLY A 374 20.43 -19.99 4.22
N SER A 375 20.26 -21.25 3.79
CA SER A 375 20.11 -22.38 4.71
C SER A 375 21.39 -22.62 5.51
N ASP A 376 21.23 -22.71 6.84
CA ASP A 376 22.28 -22.74 7.86
C ASP A 376 22.32 -24.05 8.66
N VAL A 377 21.48 -25.03 8.30
CA VAL A 377 21.49 -26.40 8.82
C VAL A 377 21.16 -27.42 7.74
N THR A 378 21.76 -28.60 7.83
CA THR A 378 21.50 -29.77 6.99
C THR A 378 21.03 -30.93 7.87
N PHE A 379 19.89 -31.52 7.54
CA PHE A 379 19.36 -32.70 8.21
C PHE A 379 19.67 -33.95 7.38
N GLN A 380 20.34 -34.92 7.99
CA GLN A 380 20.58 -36.23 7.40
C GLN A 380 19.49 -37.18 7.86
N VAL A 381 18.61 -37.58 6.95
CA VAL A 381 17.46 -38.46 7.22
C VAL A 381 17.63 -39.71 6.36
N ALA A 382 18.01 -40.82 6.98
CA ALA A 382 18.44 -42.03 6.28
C ALA A 382 19.53 -41.73 5.22
N ASN A 383 19.19 -41.80 3.93
CA ASN A 383 20.10 -41.56 2.80
C ASN A 383 19.82 -40.24 2.07
N GLU A 384 19.00 -39.36 2.63
CA GLU A 384 18.65 -38.07 2.05
C GLU A 384 19.12 -36.91 2.95
N GLU A 385 19.41 -35.78 2.32
CA GLU A 385 19.82 -34.55 2.98
C GLU A 385 18.78 -33.45 2.73
N PHE A 386 18.40 -32.75 3.80
CA PHE A 386 17.44 -31.65 3.74
C PHE A 386 18.06 -30.38 4.32
N ARG A 387 18.18 -29.33 3.51
CA ARG A 387 18.66 -28.03 3.98
C ARG A 387 17.50 -27.16 4.49
N ALA A 388 17.74 -26.45 5.59
CA ALA A 388 16.74 -25.61 6.23
C ALA A 388 17.37 -24.40 6.96
N HIS A 389 16.51 -23.60 7.58
CA HIS A 389 16.84 -22.38 8.29
C HIS A 389 16.50 -22.55 9.78
N LYS A 390 17.51 -22.53 10.65
CA LYS A 390 17.37 -22.75 12.10
C LYS A 390 16.33 -21.85 12.73
N TRP A 391 16.31 -20.57 12.35
CA TRP A 391 15.37 -19.58 12.89
C TRP A 391 13.91 -19.87 12.51
N ILE A 392 13.63 -20.38 11.29
CA ILE A 392 12.27 -20.80 10.89
C ILE A 392 11.84 -21.99 11.75
N LEU A 393 12.71 -22.97 11.86
CA LEU A 393 12.46 -24.17 12.66
C LEU A 393 12.25 -23.82 14.14
N ALA A 394 13.05 -22.89 14.68
CA ALA A 394 12.93 -22.41 16.05
C ALA A 394 11.65 -21.58 16.27
N ALA A 395 11.18 -20.84 15.28
CA ALA A 395 9.90 -20.14 15.34
C ALA A 395 8.71 -21.11 15.37
N GLY A 396 8.76 -22.18 14.57
CA GLY A 396 7.68 -23.17 14.45
C GLY A 396 7.75 -24.34 15.44
N SER A 397 8.87 -24.51 16.17
CA SER A 397 9.06 -25.66 17.07
C SER A 397 9.90 -25.31 18.30
N PRO A 398 9.34 -25.49 19.52
CA PRO A 398 10.10 -25.37 20.76
C PRO A 398 11.28 -26.35 20.84
N VAL A 399 11.21 -27.51 20.18
CA VAL A 399 12.29 -28.50 20.14
C VAL A 399 13.48 -27.95 19.36
N PHE A 400 13.25 -27.42 18.15
CA PHE A 400 14.33 -26.80 17.38
C PHE A 400 14.83 -25.51 18.02
N LYS A 401 13.94 -24.73 18.65
CA LYS A 401 14.34 -23.56 19.43
C LYS A 401 15.30 -23.92 20.55
N ALA A 402 15.00 -24.98 21.31
CA ALA A 402 15.88 -25.46 22.37
C ALA A 402 17.19 -26.05 21.81
N MET A 403 17.12 -26.79 20.71
CA MET A 403 18.27 -27.42 20.04
C MET A 403 19.29 -26.40 19.55
N PHE A 404 18.85 -25.30 18.93
CA PHE A 404 19.76 -24.32 18.33
C PHE A 404 20.04 -23.14 19.26
N TYR A 405 19.03 -22.65 19.99
CA TYR A 405 19.11 -21.38 20.74
C TYR A 405 18.70 -21.52 22.22
N GLY A 406 18.50 -22.75 22.71
CA GLY A 406 18.24 -23.00 24.12
C GLY A 406 19.49 -22.83 25.00
N LEU A 407 19.32 -22.96 26.32
CA LEU A 407 20.42 -22.83 27.30
C LEU A 407 21.60 -23.78 27.02
N VAL A 408 21.31 -24.95 26.45
CA VAL A 408 22.29 -25.98 26.05
C VAL A 408 22.29 -26.21 24.54
N GLY A 409 21.63 -25.34 23.78
CA GLY A 409 21.57 -25.40 22.33
C GLY A 409 22.90 -24.98 21.70
N ASN A 410 23.12 -25.36 20.44
CA ASN A 410 24.32 -25.02 19.69
C ASN A 410 23.97 -24.27 18.39
N PRO A 411 24.13 -22.94 18.35
CA PRO A 411 23.90 -22.14 17.14
C PRO A 411 24.82 -22.51 15.98
N ASP A 412 26.01 -23.03 16.26
CA ASP A 412 27.01 -23.41 15.26
C ASP A 412 26.78 -24.82 14.68
N MET A 413 25.74 -25.52 15.14
CA MET A 413 25.40 -26.86 14.65
C MET A 413 24.94 -26.81 13.19
N ASP A 414 25.75 -27.30 12.26
CA ASP A 414 25.49 -27.27 10.82
C ASP A 414 24.78 -28.54 10.30
N THR A 415 24.90 -29.65 11.03
CA THR A 415 24.38 -30.96 10.62
C THR A 415 23.61 -31.64 11.75
N VAL A 416 22.44 -32.18 11.46
CA VAL A 416 21.60 -32.93 12.41
C VAL A 416 21.22 -34.28 11.80
N VAL A 417 21.53 -35.38 12.50
CA VAL A 417 21.12 -36.73 12.07
C VAL A 417 19.74 -37.03 12.66
N VAL A 418 18.82 -37.47 11.82
CA VAL A 418 17.44 -37.80 12.18
C VAL A 418 17.19 -39.28 11.88
N GLU A 419 17.06 -40.08 12.93
CA GLU A 419 16.87 -41.54 12.82
C GLU A 419 15.39 -41.97 12.99
N GLU A 420 14.55 -41.10 13.56
CA GLU A 420 13.17 -41.44 13.96
C GLU A 420 12.16 -41.39 12.81
N PHE A 421 12.49 -40.69 11.73
CA PHE A 421 11.58 -40.40 10.63
C PHE A 421 12.15 -40.90 9.30
N ASP A 422 11.29 -41.39 8.42
CA ASP A 422 11.64 -41.59 7.01
C ASP A 422 11.68 -40.25 6.26
N PRO A 423 12.39 -40.16 5.12
CA PRO A 423 12.54 -38.91 4.38
C PRO A 423 11.22 -38.27 3.97
N PHE A 424 10.20 -39.06 3.61
CA PHE A 424 8.90 -38.55 3.21
C PHE A 424 8.19 -37.85 4.38
N THR A 425 8.18 -38.48 5.56
CA THR A 425 7.61 -37.90 6.78
C THR A 425 8.36 -36.64 7.20
N PHE A 426 9.70 -36.66 7.15
CA PHE A 426 10.50 -35.49 7.52
C PHE A 426 10.30 -34.31 6.57
N LYS A 427 10.27 -34.57 5.26
CA LYS A 427 9.96 -33.56 4.23
C LYS A 427 8.58 -32.95 4.46
N ALA A 428 7.59 -33.77 4.83
CA ALA A 428 6.26 -33.28 5.14
C ALA A 428 6.24 -32.37 6.37
N MET A 429 6.99 -32.72 7.42
CA MET A 429 7.15 -31.89 8.60
C MET A 429 7.84 -30.56 8.27
N LEU A 430 8.88 -30.56 7.44
CA LEU A 430 9.54 -29.33 6.99
C LEU A 430 8.57 -28.44 6.21
N LEU A 431 7.83 -28.98 5.24
CA LEU A 431 6.85 -28.18 4.48
C LEU A 431 5.79 -27.57 5.40
N PHE A 432 5.32 -28.32 6.40
CA PHE A 432 4.40 -27.80 7.42
C PHE A 432 5.04 -26.65 8.22
N LEU A 433 6.27 -26.79 8.71
CA LEU A 433 6.95 -25.71 9.46
C LEU A 433 7.18 -24.42 8.63
N TYR A 434 7.16 -24.52 7.30
CA TYR A 434 7.33 -23.40 6.37
C TYR A 434 6.01 -22.87 5.80
N SER A 435 4.86 -23.42 6.20
CA SER A 435 3.58 -22.96 5.67
C SER A 435 2.38 -23.04 6.59
N ASP A 436 2.49 -23.79 7.68
CA ASP A 436 1.36 -24.19 8.54
C ASP A 436 0.22 -24.87 7.77
N GLU A 437 0.57 -25.45 6.62
CA GLU A 437 -0.31 -26.20 5.73
C GLU A 437 0.21 -27.64 5.60
N LEU A 438 -0.71 -28.60 5.60
CA LEU A 438 -0.33 -29.96 5.26
C LEU A 438 0.06 -30.03 3.78
N PRO A 439 1.23 -30.61 3.45
CA PRO A 439 1.72 -30.66 2.09
C PRO A 439 0.84 -31.55 1.23
N GLU A 440 0.67 -31.17 -0.03
CA GLU A 440 -0.01 -32.03 -0.99
C GLU A 440 0.92 -33.17 -1.42
N THR A 441 0.32 -34.31 -1.80
CA THR A 441 1.07 -35.52 -2.19
C THR A 441 2.10 -35.26 -3.31
N HIS A 442 1.82 -34.32 -4.22
CA HIS A 442 2.70 -33.95 -5.31
C HIS A 442 3.93 -33.12 -4.87
N GLU A 443 3.86 -32.42 -3.73
CA GLU A 443 5.00 -31.70 -3.15
C GLU A 443 5.99 -32.63 -2.45
N LEU A 444 5.53 -33.83 -2.10
CA LEU A 444 6.33 -34.85 -1.42
C LEU A 444 7.01 -35.80 -2.40
N SER A 445 6.41 -36.06 -3.56
CA SER A 445 7.01 -36.91 -4.59
C SER A 445 8.20 -36.22 -5.24
N ASP A 446 9.41 -36.71 -4.98
CA ASP A 446 10.53 -36.45 -5.89
C ASP A 446 10.24 -37.16 -7.21
N SER A 447 10.56 -36.49 -8.31
CA SER A 447 10.29 -36.94 -9.69
C SER A 447 10.93 -38.29 -10.07
N ASN A 448 11.51 -39.05 -9.13
CA ASN A 448 12.16 -40.34 -9.33
C ASN A 448 11.93 -41.37 -8.20
N SER A 449 10.74 -41.46 -7.60
CA SER A 449 10.38 -42.66 -6.82
C SER A 449 8.88 -42.98 -6.86
N PRO A 450 8.46 -44.21 -7.22
CA PRO A 450 7.06 -44.59 -7.16
C PRO A 450 6.66 -44.78 -5.69
N CYS A 451 5.86 -43.86 -5.18
CA CYS A 451 5.26 -43.94 -3.85
C CYS A 451 4.42 -45.22 -3.74
N THR A 452 4.89 -46.20 -2.96
CA THR A 452 4.05 -47.30 -2.48
C THR A 452 3.15 -46.73 -1.40
N SER A 453 1.91 -46.42 -1.77
CA SER A 453 0.83 -46.09 -0.85
C SER A 453 0.58 -47.28 0.10
N THR A 454 1.12 -47.21 1.32
CA THR A 454 0.64 -48.05 2.42
C THR A 454 -0.45 -47.27 3.12
N SER A 455 -1.70 -47.57 2.78
CA SER A 455 -2.85 -47.14 3.56
C SER A 455 -2.73 -47.68 4.97
N ILE A 456 -2.57 -46.79 5.94
CA ILE A 456 -2.70 -47.12 7.37
C ILE A 456 -4.21 -47.18 7.64
N TYR A 457 -4.71 -48.37 7.99
CA TYR A 457 -6.03 -48.59 8.59
C TYR A 457 -5.92 -48.60 10.11
#